data_AF-A0A134BPT9-F1
#
_entry.id   AF-A0A134BPT9-F1
#
_cell.length_a   1.000
_cell.length_b   1.000
_cell.length_c   1.000
_cell.angle_alpha   90.00
_cell.angle_beta   90.00
_cell.angle_gamma   90.00
#
_symmetry.space_group_name_H-M   'P 1'
#
loop_
_entity.id
_entity.type
_entity.pdbx_description
1 polymer ?
#
loop_
_entity_poly.entity_id
_entity_poly.type
_entity_poly.pdbx_seq_one_letter_code
_entity_poly.pdbx_strand_id
1 'polypeptide(L)'
;MLDGVRSKYVAKGEPTTDTLTVLAVREGLADTTILYKLQDIKTFSLPLSYNNEQDKLKFVFNTKSGKKITDIVKITKTNVSYFENISCPAYFLHKITKVENTTNRIDHIDINNANVNLDGKENLYIYFKSDN
;
A
#
# COMPACT_ATOMS: atom_id res chain seq x y z
N MET A 1 -5.86 -4.71 -17.41
CA MET A 1 -6.52 -5.78 -16.62
C MET A 1 -5.66 -5.99 -15.38
N LEU A 2 -6.10 -5.47 -14.23
CA LEU A 2 -5.38 -5.50 -12.94
C LEU A 2 -6.35 -6.05 -11.88
N ASP A 3 -6.90 -7.24 -12.11
CA ASP A 3 -7.70 -7.94 -11.09
C ASP A 3 -6.76 -8.74 -10.16
N GLY A 4 -5.87 -8.02 -9.49
CA GLY A 4 -5.04 -8.53 -8.40
C GLY A 4 -5.67 -8.21 -7.05
N VAL A 5 -5.44 -9.06 -6.04
CA VAL A 5 -5.89 -8.78 -4.67
C VAL A 5 -5.23 -7.50 -4.15
N ARG A 6 -5.98 -6.73 -3.35
CA ARG A 6 -5.54 -5.43 -2.84
C ARG A 6 -5.31 -5.50 -1.35
N SER A 7 -4.20 -4.93 -0.90
CA SER A 7 -3.93 -4.75 0.52
C SER A 7 -4.67 -3.53 1.04
N LYS A 8 -5.45 -3.71 2.13
CA LYS A 8 -6.19 -2.63 2.79
C LYS A 8 -5.35 -2.00 3.89
N TYR A 9 -5.20 -0.68 3.82
CA TYR A 9 -4.54 0.17 4.79
C TYR A 9 -5.56 0.91 5.62
N VAL A 10 -5.33 0.99 6.92
CA VAL A 10 -6.12 1.80 7.86
C VAL A 10 -5.16 2.72 8.60
N ALA A 11 -5.38 4.01 8.44
CA ALA A 11 -4.67 5.03 9.20
C ALA A 11 -5.09 4.96 10.65
N LYS A 12 -4.12 4.94 11.55
CA LYS A 12 -4.33 4.98 12.99
C LYS A 12 -3.83 6.33 13.52
N GLY A 13 -4.69 6.99 14.29
CA GLY A 13 -4.47 8.34 14.81
C GLY A 13 -5.42 9.37 14.21
N GLU A 14 -5.11 10.64 14.46
CA GLU A 14 -5.93 11.76 14.01
C GLU A 14 -5.91 11.90 12.49
N PRO A 15 -7.04 12.30 11.87
CA PRO A 15 -7.09 12.56 10.43
C PRO A 15 -6.07 13.63 10.03
N THR A 16 -5.22 13.32 9.06
CA THR A 16 -4.36 14.34 8.45
C THR A 16 -5.14 15.15 7.41
N THR A 17 -4.78 16.43 7.29
CA THR A 17 -5.32 17.31 6.25
C THR A 17 -4.53 17.29 4.95
N ASP A 18 -3.50 16.45 4.89
CA ASP A 18 -2.65 16.25 3.72
C ASP A 18 -3.41 15.48 2.63
N THR A 19 -2.93 15.62 1.39
CA THR A 19 -3.33 14.74 0.29
C THR A 19 -2.28 13.66 0.05
N LEU A 20 -2.71 12.43 -0.22
CA LEU A 20 -1.83 11.30 -0.52
C LEU A 20 -1.93 10.89 -1.99
N THR A 21 -0.78 10.85 -2.65
CA THR A 21 -0.58 10.18 -3.93
C THR A 21 0.38 9.01 -3.73
N VAL A 22 0.01 7.82 -4.19
CA VAL A 22 0.88 6.63 -4.12
C VAL A 22 1.29 6.22 -5.52
N LEU A 23 2.59 5.98 -5.70
CA LEU A 23 3.16 5.47 -6.94
C LEU A 23 3.81 4.10 -6.72
N ALA A 24 3.65 3.19 -7.67
CA ALA A 24 4.51 2.02 -7.79
C ALA A 24 5.83 2.42 -8.43
N VAL A 25 6.93 2.06 -7.75
CA VAL A 25 8.27 2.25 -8.28
C VAL A 25 8.58 1.11 -9.24
N ARG A 26 8.99 1.46 -10.46
CA ARG A 26 9.36 0.49 -11.50
C ARG A 26 10.84 0.65 -11.83
N GLU A 27 11.61 -0.42 -11.69
CA GLU A 27 13.05 -0.35 -11.99
C GLU A 27 13.28 -0.06 -13.48
N GLY A 28 14.10 0.96 -13.75
CA GLY A 28 14.44 1.38 -15.11
C GLY A 28 13.29 2.02 -15.91
N LEU A 29 12.13 2.28 -15.30
CA LEU A 29 10.95 2.85 -15.96
C LEU A 29 10.35 3.99 -15.14
N ALA A 30 9.46 4.76 -15.76
CA ALA A 30 8.69 5.77 -15.03
C ALA A 30 7.77 5.12 -13.98
N ASP A 31 7.70 5.74 -12.81
CA ASP A 31 6.78 5.33 -11.73
C ASP A 31 5.32 5.40 -12.21
N THR A 32 4.50 4.47 -11.76
CA THR A 32 3.08 4.42 -12.11
C THR A 32 2.25 4.93 -10.94
N THR A 33 1.40 5.94 -11.15
CA THR A 33 0.43 6.39 -10.13
C THR A 33 -0.64 5.31 -9.90
N ILE A 34 -0.76 4.86 -8.66
CA ILE A 34 -1.75 3.88 -8.21
C ILE A 34 -2.95 4.56 -7.54
N LEU A 35 -2.67 5.60 -6.76
CA LEU A 35 -3.65 6.38 -6.03
C LEU A 35 -3.28 7.85 -6.18
N TYR A 36 -4.24 8.70 -6.47
CA TYR A 36 -4.00 10.11 -6.76
C TYR A 36 -4.81 11.02 -5.84
N LYS A 37 -4.11 11.91 -5.13
CA LYS A 37 -4.69 12.98 -4.29
C LYS A 37 -5.85 12.53 -3.39
N LEU A 38 -5.67 11.42 -2.68
CA LEU A 38 -6.61 10.99 -1.65
C LEU A 38 -6.62 12.02 -0.51
N GLN A 39 -7.81 12.49 -0.14
CA GLN A 39 -8.07 13.34 1.03
C GLN A 39 -8.64 12.50 2.17
N ASP A 40 -8.69 13.05 3.39
CA ASP A 40 -9.25 12.39 4.57
C ASP A 40 -8.74 10.95 4.72
N ILE A 41 -7.41 10.81 4.76
CA ILE A 41 -6.70 9.53 4.70
C ILE A 41 -7.04 8.68 5.94
N LYS A 42 -8.12 7.90 5.84
CA LYS A 42 -8.61 7.00 6.88
C LYS A 42 -8.40 5.54 6.49
N THR A 43 -8.91 5.17 5.32
CA THR A 43 -8.82 3.79 4.82
C THR A 43 -8.67 3.83 3.31
N PHE A 44 -7.74 3.03 2.77
CA PHE A 44 -7.51 2.92 1.34
C PHE A 44 -6.93 1.56 0.99
N SER A 45 -7.06 1.14 -0.28
CA SER A 45 -6.56 -0.16 -0.73
C SER A 45 -5.62 0.00 -1.92
N LEU A 46 -4.47 -0.66 -1.85
CA LEU A 46 -3.45 -0.64 -2.91
C LEU A 46 -3.24 -2.05 -3.48
N PRO A 47 -3.11 -2.19 -4.81
CA PRO A 47 -2.77 -3.48 -5.41
C PRO A 47 -1.34 -3.87 -5.01
N LEU A 48 -1.13 -5.15 -4.83
CA LEU A 48 0.21 -5.74 -4.75
C LEU A 48 0.60 -6.26 -6.13
N SER A 49 1.90 -6.33 -6.42
CA SER A 49 2.33 -6.97 -7.67
C SER A 49 2.03 -8.45 -7.64
N TYR A 50 1.88 -9.06 -8.81
CA TYR A 50 1.51 -10.47 -8.91
C TYR A 50 2.68 -11.40 -8.53
N ASN A 51 3.84 -11.17 -9.13
CA ASN A 51 4.97 -12.10 -9.07
C ASN A 51 6.15 -11.62 -8.21
N ASN A 52 6.29 -10.31 -7.96
CA ASN A 52 7.48 -9.85 -7.25
C ASN A 52 7.40 -10.27 -5.78
N GLU A 53 8.55 -10.64 -5.21
CA GLU A 53 8.66 -10.94 -3.78
C GLU A 53 8.64 -9.65 -2.94
N GLN A 54 8.94 -8.51 -3.55
CA GLN A 54 8.90 -7.22 -2.91
C GLN A 54 8.25 -6.17 -3.79
N ASP A 55 7.32 -5.41 -3.21
CA ASP A 55 6.74 -4.21 -3.80
C ASP A 55 7.38 -2.97 -3.21
N LYS A 56 7.75 -2.01 -4.06
CA LYS A 56 8.27 -0.72 -3.64
C LYS A 56 7.31 0.38 -4.06
N LEU A 57 6.79 1.10 -3.07
CA LEU A 57 5.80 2.15 -3.23
C LEU A 57 6.36 3.48 -2.75
N LYS A 58 6.01 4.55 -3.44
CA LYS A 58 6.34 5.93 -3.09
C LYS A 58 5.07 6.63 -2.62
N PHE A 59 5.02 6.95 -1.34
CA PHE A 59 3.94 7.69 -0.70
C PHE A 59 4.29 9.17 -0.72
N VAL A 60 3.53 9.95 -1.46
CA VAL A 60 3.73 11.38 -1.63
C VAL A 60 2.61 12.12 -0.92
N PHE A 61 2.96 12.78 0.17
CA PHE A 61 2.07 13.64 0.94
C PHE A 61 2.25 15.08 0.50
N ASN A 62 1.16 15.77 0.16
CA ASN A 62 1.16 17.21 -0.03
C ASN A 62 0.38 17.85 1.11
N THR A 63 1.09 18.64 1.91
CA THR A 63 0.53 19.37 3.04
C THR A 63 -0.29 20.56 2.59
N LYS A 64 -1.16 21.08 3.47
CA LYS A 64 -1.91 22.33 3.22
C LYS A 64 -1.03 23.53 2.89
N SER A 65 0.19 23.59 3.43
CA SER A 65 1.16 24.65 3.13
C SER A 65 1.86 24.47 1.78
N GLY A 66 1.52 23.43 1.01
CA GLY A 66 2.11 23.14 -0.29
C GLY A 66 3.43 22.37 -0.23
N LYS A 67 3.92 22.02 0.97
CA LYS A 67 5.12 21.20 1.13
C LYS A 67 4.82 19.76 0.73
N LYS A 68 5.70 19.20 -0.11
CA LYS A 68 5.69 17.79 -0.53
C LYS A 68 6.66 16.98 0.33
N ILE A 69 6.14 15.94 0.99
CA ILE A 69 6.91 15.00 1.81
C ILE A 69 6.75 13.62 1.17
N THR A 70 7.85 12.89 1.04
CA THR A 70 7.84 11.58 0.35
C THR A 70 8.41 10.50 1.26
N ASP A 71 7.69 9.38 1.34
CA ASP A 71 8.17 8.16 1.97
C ASP A 71 8.25 7.01 0.97
N ILE A 72 9.23 6.13 1.16
CA ILE A 72 9.35 4.87 0.43
C ILE A 72 8.89 3.76 1.34
N VAL A 73 7.92 2.98 0.89
CA VAL A 73 7.41 1.79 1.58
C VAL A 73 7.80 0.56 0.76
N LYS A 74 8.38 -0.45 1.41
CA LYS A 74 8.71 -1.75 0.84
C LYS A 74 7.88 -2.82 1.52
N ILE A 75 7.20 -3.65 0.73
CA ILE A 75 6.34 -4.73 1.22
C ILE A 75 6.93 -6.03 0.69
N THR A 76 7.43 -6.88 1.58
CA THR A 76 7.92 -8.21 1.22
C THR A 76 6.80 -9.22 1.42
N LYS A 77 6.62 -10.13 0.47
CA LYS A 77 5.50 -11.06 0.43
C LYS A 77 5.87 -12.39 -0.22
N THR A 78 5.14 -13.44 0.15
CA THR A 78 5.10 -14.70 -0.60
C THR A 78 3.83 -14.77 -1.44
N ASN A 79 3.92 -15.35 -2.62
CA ASN A 79 2.83 -15.44 -3.59
C ASN A 79 2.31 -16.88 -3.68
N VAL A 80 1.01 -17.08 -3.49
CA VAL A 80 0.36 -18.38 -3.62
C VAL A 80 -0.70 -18.29 -4.71
N SER A 81 -0.53 -19.07 -5.78
CA SER A 81 -1.56 -19.21 -6.80
C SER A 81 -2.79 -19.91 -6.20
N TYR A 82 -3.95 -19.29 -6.35
CA TYR A 82 -5.24 -19.83 -5.95
C TYR A 82 -6.09 -20.06 -7.18
N PHE A 83 -6.48 -21.31 -7.36
CA PHE A 83 -7.28 -21.77 -8.48
C PHE A 83 -8.53 -22.44 -7.94
N GLU A 84 -9.68 -21.80 -8.17
CA GLU A 84 -10.96 -22.32 -7.72
C GLU A 84 -11.54 -23.33 -8.73
N ASN A 85 -11.48 -23.00 -10.03
CA ASN A 85 -11.99 -23.84 -11.12
C ASN A 85 -11.35 -23.43 -12.46
N ILE A 86 -11.35 -24.34 -13.44
CA ILE A 86 -10.87 -24.14 -14.82
C ILE A 86 -11.62 -23.06 -15.59
N SER A 87 -12.84 -22.76 -15.19
CA SER A 87 -13.66 -21.71 -15.77
C SER A 87 -13.42 -20.32 -15.15
N CYS A 88 -12.61 -20.20 -14.09
CA CYS A 88 -12.34 -18.93 -13.42
C CYS A 88 -10.88 -18.47 -13.62
N PRO A 89 -10.62 -17.15 -13.71
CA PRO A 89 -9.25 -16.64 -13.71
C PRO A 89 -8.53 -17.03 -12.41
N ALA A 90 -7.24 -17.36 -12.50
CA ALA A 90 -6.44 -17.63 -11.30
C ALA A 90 -6.22 -16.35 -10.48
N TYR A 91 -6.48 -16.42 -9.17
CA TYR A 91 -6.19 -15.35 -8.23
C TYR A 91 -4.84 -15.62 -7.55
N PHE A 92 -4.09 -14.58 -7.23
CA PHE A 92 -2.87 -14.73 -6.44
C PHE A 92 -3.14 -14.17 -5.07
N LEU A 93 -3.07 -15.05 -4.07
CA LEU A 93 -3.14 -14.66 -2.68
C LEU A 93 -1.73 -14.32 -2.22
N HIS A 94 -1.61 -13.26 -1.43
CA HIS A 94 -0.31 -12.83 -0.91
C HIS A 94 -0.29 -12.96 0.60
N LYS A 95 0.87 -13.38 1.13
CA LYS A 95 1.15 -13.31 2.56
C LYS A 95 2.28 -12.32 2.77
N ILE A 96 1.98 -11.20 3.42
CA ILE A 96 2.96 -10.15 3.77
C ILE A 96 3.85 -10.70 4.88
N THR A 97 5.15 -10.69 4.66
CA THR A 97 6.16 -11.17 5.63
C THR A 97 6.87 -10.03 6.32
N LYS A 98 7.01 -8.88 5.65
CA LYS A 98 7.70 -7.71 6.19
C LYS A 98 7.20 -6.43 5.52
N VAL A 99 7.09 -5.36 6.30
CA VAL A 99 6.89 -4.00 5.79
C VAL A 99 7.98 -3.10 6.35
N GLU A 100 8.57 -2.29 5.49
CA GLU A 100 9.61 -1.32 5.86
C GLU A 100 9.27 0.03 5.23
N ASN A 101 9.47 1.12 5.96
CA ASN A 101 9.25 2.46 5.45
C ASN A 101 10.40 3.40 5.82
N THR A 102 10.63 4.41 4.98
CA THR A 102 11.31 5.62 5.46
C THR A 102 10.39 6.36 6.43
N THR A 103 10.98 7.16 7.31
CA THR A 103 10.26 7.76 8.42
C THR A 103 10.16 9.29 8.30
N ASN A 104 9.71 9.81 7.16
CA ASN A 104 9.58 11.25 6.93
C ASN A 104 8.22 11.78 7.42
N ARG A 105 7.11 11.34 6.81
CA ARG A 105 5.72 11.60 7.25
C ARG A 105 5.12 10.39 7.94
N ILE A 106 5.40 9.20 7.41
CA ILE A 106 5.05 7.91 8.01
C ILE A 106 5.98 7.69 9.20
N ASP A 107 5.42 7.25 10.32
CA ASP A 107 6.22 6.79 11.45
C ASP A 107 6.59 5.32 11.25
N HIS A 108 5.58 4.44 11.25
CA HIS A 108 5.74 3.01 10.98
C HIS A 108 4.46 2.42 10.37
N ILE A 109 4.56 1.19 9.88
CA ILE A 109 3.44 0.41 9.35
C ILE A 109 3.44 -0.97 9.99
N ASP A 110 2.34 -1.33 10.65
CA ASP A 110 2.15 -2.63 11.28
C ASP A 110 1.36 -3.58 10.39
N ILE A 111 1.72 -4.86 10.45
CA ILE A 111 0.99 -5.94 9.79
C ILE A 111 -0.10 -6.42 10.76
N ASN A 112 -1.34 -6.00 10.52
CA ASN A 112 -2.50 -6.48 11.28
C ASN A 112 -2.97 -7.86 10.79
N ASN A 113 -3.07 -8.02 9.47
CA ASN A 113 -3.37 -9.31 8.86
C ASN A 113 -2.49 -9.52 7.62
N ALA A 114 -1.53 -10.42 7.76
CA ALA A 114 -0.59 -10.77 6.72
C ALA A 114 -1.25 -11.33 5.46
N ASN A 115 -2.43 -11.96 5.58
CA ASN A 115 -3.09 -12.61 4.44
C ASN A 115 -3.91 -11.58 3.64
N VAL A 116 -3.45 -11.30 2.43
CA VAL A 116 -4.14 -10.47 1.44
C VAL A 116 -4.91 -11.41 0.51
N ASN A 117 -6.22 -11.45 0.71
CA ASN A 117 -7.14 -12.33 0.00
C ASN A 117 -8.40 -11.57 -0.44
N LEU A 118 -9.38 -12.30 -0.97
CA LEU A 118 -10.64 -11.73 -1.48
C LEU A 118 -11.59 -11.24 -0.38
N ASP A 119 -11.34 -11.58 0.89
CA ASP A 119 -12.22 -11.20 2.02
C ASP A 119 -12.13 -9.70 2.37
N GLY A 120 -11.14 -8.97 1.84
CA GLY A 120 -11.01 -7.52 2.03
C GLY A 120 -10.68 -7.09 3.47
N LYS A 121 -10.05 -7.98 4.24
CA LYS A 121 -9.64 -7.71 5.64
C LYS A 121 -8.62 -6.57 5.73
N GLU A 122 -8.58 -5.92 6.88
CA GLU A 122 -7.61 -4.86 7.17
C GLU A 122 -6.21 -5.46 7.32
N ASN A 123 -5.36 -5.22 6.33
CA ASN A 123 -4.05 -5.86 6.27
C ASN A 123 -3.02 -5.07 7.05
N LEU A 124 -3.00 -3.75 6.84
CA LEU A 124 -1.93 -2.88 7.29
C LEU A 124 -2.49 -1.71 8.09
N TYR A 125 -1.86 -1.42 9.22
CA TYR A 125 -2.10 -0.19 9.97
C TYR A 125 -0.96 0.77 9.72
N ILE A 126 -1.29 1.98 9.28
CA ILE A 126 -0.31 3.02 8.98
C ILE A 126 -0.40 4.12 10.02
N TYR A 127 0.74 4.47 10.61
CA TYR A 127 0.87 5.49 11.63
C TYR A 127 1.65 6.67 11.07
N PHE A 128 1.17 7.87 11.35
CA PHE A 128 1.74 9.10 10.86
C PHE A 128 2.40 9.86 12.01
N LYS A 129 3.50 10.55 11.73
CA LYS A 129 4.15 11.41 12.72
C LYS A 129 3.23 12.58 13.09
N SER A 130 3.29 13.03 14.34
CA SER A 130 2.63 14.28 14.72
C SER A 130 3.28 15.45 13.99
N ASP A 131 2.46 16.35 13.46
CA ASP A 131 2.92 17.63 12.94
C ASP A 131 3.21 18.52 14.16
N ASN A 132 4.46 18.50 14.66
CA ASN A 132 4.93 19.46 15.67
C ASN A 132 5.12 20.84 15.05
#